data_AF-A0AA85EP10-F1
#
_entry.id   AF-A0AA85EP10-F1
#
_cell.length_a   1.000
_cell.length_b   1.000
_cell.length_c   1.000
_cell.angle_alpha   90.00
_cell.angle_beta   90.00
_cell.angle_gamma   90.00
#
_symmetry.space_group_name_H-M   'P 1'
#
loop_
_entity.id
_entity.type
_entity.pdbx_description
1 polymer ?
#
loop_
_entity_poly.entity_id
_entity_poly.type
_entity_poly.pdbx_seq_one_letter_code
_entity_poly.pdbx_strand_id
1 'polypeptide(L)'
;MKQLYNYIASPDDKYPFFRTKMAFLGGYTVSLIASVLEYAKAHELGLSLNSTGLQCIRYVVTGTAAAICHSSVSFISAKATGRSDSWVNHALGGAASGLICTWNRSMTIRATTCIGFAIISALGKYSVEFRLQHPDWHVPVVGEYNPSPYVSLNQRWMYKGARQQEEELEKHV
;
A
#
# COMPACT_ATOMS: atom_id res chain seq x y z
N MET A 1 8.66 5.93 -0.48
CA MET A 1 8.08 6.85 0.52
C MET A 1 7.01 7.76 -0.09
N LYS A 2 7.31 8.54 -1.14
CA LYS A 2 6.31 9.41 -1.82
C LYS A 2 5.08 8.64 -2.34
N GLN A 3 5.27 7.38 -2.76
CA GLN A 3 4.20 6.53 -3.28
C GLN A 3 3.15 6.17 -2.22
N LEU A 4 3.62 5.80 -1.03
CA LEU A 4 2.79 5.47 0.12
C LEU A 4 2.04 6.70 0.62
N TYR A 5 2.73 7.85 0.69
CA TYR A 5 2.09 9.12 1.05
C TYR A 5 0.96 9.48 0.08
N ASN A 6 1.21 9.43 -1.23
CA ASN A 6 0.19 9.73 -2.23
C ASN A 6 -0.99 8.73 -2.22
N TYR A 7 -0.75 7.47 -1.87
CA TYR A 7 -1.83 6.51 -1.66
C TYR A 7 -2.69 6.89 -0.45
N ILE A 8 -2.09 7.12 0.72
CA ILE A 8 -2.83 7.42 1.97
C ILE A 8 -3.55 8.78 1.88
N ALA A 9 -2.93 9.76 1.24
CA ALA A 9 -3.47 11.11 1.06
C ALA A 9 -4.52 11.23 -0.06
N SER A 10 -4.67 10.21 -0.90
CA SER A 10 -5.76 10.20 -1.89
C SER A 10 -7.10 9.81 -1.24
N PRO A 11 -8.24 10.32 -1.75
CA PRO A 11 -9.56 9.89 -1.29
C PRO A 11 -9.79 8.40 -1.57
N ASP A 12 -10.36 7.67 -0.62
CA ASP A 12 -10.45 6.21 -0.67
C ASP A 12 -11.48 5.70 -1.69
N ASP A 13 -12.48 6.50 -2.02
CA ASP A 13 -13.56 6.17 -2.96
C ASP A 13 -13.34 6.69 -4.39
N LYS A 14 -12.16 7.25 -4.68
CA LYS A 14 -11.81 7.82 -5.98
C LYS A 14 -10.54 7.19 -6.54
N TYR A 15 -10.44 7.22 -7.87
CA TYR A 15 -9.26 6.79 -8.63
C TYR A 15 -8.77 5.37 -8.30
N PRO A 16 -9.65 4.34 -8.37
CA PRO A 16 -9.32 2.99 -7.91
C PRO A 16 -8.08 2.39 -8.60
N PHE A 17 -7.85 2.69 -9.88
CA PHE A 17 -6.68 2.17 -10.60
C PHE A 17 -5.41 2.87 -10.18
N PHE A 18 -5.44 4.20 -10.05
CA PHE A 18 -4.32 4.97 -9.51
C PHE A 18 -3.94 4.46 -8.12
N ARG A 19 -4.91 4.34 -7.21
CA ARG A 19 -4.67 3.87 -5.84
C ARG A 19 -4.09 2.46 -5.79
N THR A 20 -4.65 1.54 -6.57
CA THR A 20 -4.18 0.15 -6.63
C THR A 20 -2.75 0.07 -7.14
N LYS A 21 -2.40 0.87 -8.16
CA LYS A 21 -1.05 0.99 -8.67
C LYS A 21 -0.07 1.57 -7.65
N MET A 22 -0.49 2.60 -6.92
CA MET A 22 0.31 3.18 -5.84
C MET A 22 0.57 2.18 -4.72
N ALA A 23 -0.46 1.44 -4.31
CA ALA A 23 -0.35 0.38 -3.32
C ALA A 23 0.55 -0.76 -3.83
N PHE A 24 0.37 -1.22 -5.07
CA PHE A 24 1.21 -2.23 -5.71
C PHE A 24 2.70 -1.85 -5.67
N LEU A 25 3.04 -0.63 -6.10
CA LEU A 25 4.42 -0.14 -6.06
C LEU A 25 4.98 -0.05 -4.64
N GLY A 26 4.13 0.33 -3.67
CA GLY A 26 4.45 0.32 -2.25
C GLY A 26 4.80 -1.10 -1.76
N GLY A 27 3.91 -2.07 -2.01
CA GLY A 27 4.11 -3.48 -1.66
C GLY A 27 5.34 -4.08 -2.32
N TYR A 28 5.54 -3.81 -3.61
CA TYR A 28 6.73 -4.23 -4.35
C TYR A 28 8.02 -3.71 -3.69
N THR A 29 8.07 -2.42 -3.35
CA THR A 29 9.26 -1.79 -2.75
C THR A 29 9.60 -2.43 -1.40
N VAL A 30 8.60 -2.61 -0.53
CA VAL A 30 8.82 -3.22 0.80
C VAL A 30 9.27 -4.68 0.67
N SER A 31 8.63 -5.46 -0.21
CA SER A 31 9.02 -6.85 -0.44
C SER A 31 10.39 -7.01 -1.09
N LEU A 32 10.78 -6.08 -1.96
CA LEU A 32 12.11 -6.08 -2.56
C LEU A 32 13.18 -5.82 -1.51
N ILE A 33 12.97 -4.87 -0.59
CA ILE A 33 13.87 -4.63 0.54
C ILE A 33 13.99 -5.89 1.41
N ALA A 34 12.87 -6.51 1.76
CA ALA A 34 12.88 -7.76 2.54
C ALA A 34 13.65 -8.88 1.83
N SER A 35 13.49 -8.98 0.50
CA SER A 35 14.22 -9.95 -0.33
C SER A 35 15.73 -9.69 -0.32
N VAL A 36 16.16 -8.44 -0.45
CA VAL A 36 17.58 -8.07 -0.40
C VAL A 36 18.19 -8.44 0.96
N LEU A 37 17.49 -8.16 2.06
CA LEU A 37 17.94 -8.51 3.40
C LEU A 37 18.05 -10.03 3.60
N GLU A 38 17.07 -10.79 3.13
CA GLU A 38 17.09 -12.26 3.22
C GLU A 38 18.23 -12.86 2.37
N TYR A 39 18.46 -12.30 1.18
CA TYR A 39 19.52 -12.74 0.29
C TYR A 39 20.91 -12.44 0.85
N ALA A 40 21.11 -11.23 1.41
CA ALA A 40 22.35 -10.84 2.08
C ALA A 40 22.64 -11.76 3.27
N LYS A 41 21.64 -12.01 4.11
CA LYS A 41 21.74 -12.94 5.23
C LYS A 41 22.10 -14.36 4.78
N ALA A 42 21.50 -14.85 3.69
CA ALA A 42 21.81 -16.17 3.16
C ALA A 42 23.26 -16.27 2.67
N HIS A 43 23.77 -15.19 2.05
CA HIS A 43 25.16 -15.11 1.63
C HIS A 43 26.14 -15.14 2.82
N GLU A 44 25.86 -14.36 3.88
CA GLU A 44 26.69 -14.31 5.09
C GLU A 44 26.71 -15.64 5.86
N LEU A 45 25.57 -16.33 5.92
CA LEU A 45 25.41 -17.58 6.69
C LEU A 45 25.70 -18.85 5.88
N GLY A 46 26.14 -18.72 4.62
CA GLY A 46 26.40 -19.88 3.74
C GLY A 46 25.15 -20.73 3.45
N LEU A 47 23.96 -20.12 3.48
CA LEU A 47 22.71 -20.80 3.19
C LEU A 47 22.50 -20.98 1.68
N SER A 48 21.62 -21.91 1.31
CA SER A 48 21.30 -22.17 -0.11
C SER A 48 20.62 -20.97 -0.79
N LEU A 49 21.33 -20.36 -1.75
CA LEU A 49 20.83 -19.22 -2.53
C LEU A 49 19.61 -19.56 -3.40
N ASN A 50 19.48 -20.82 -3.83
CA ASN A 50 18.32 -21.26 -4.63
C ASN A 50 17.03 -21.27 -3.80
N SER A 51 17.08 -21.81 -2.57
CA SER A 51 15.92 -21.76 -1.67
C SER A 51 15.59 -20.34 -1.24
N THR A 52 16.61 -19.51 -1.01
CA THR A 52 16.42 -18.09 -0.67
C THR A 52 15.81 -17.32 -1.83
N GLY A 53 16.23 -17.58 -3.07
CA GLY A 53 15.63 -16.97 -4.26
C GLY A 53 14.14 -17.27 -4.38
N LEU A 54 13.72 -18.53 -4.16
CA LEU A 54 12.31 -18.90 -4.15
C LEU A 54 11.53 -18.18 -3.03
N GLN A 55 12.14 -18.02 -1.86
CA GLN A 55 11.56 -17.26 -0.75
C GLN A 55 11.39 -15.77 -1.09
N CYS A 56 12.37 -15.16 -1.75
CA CYS A 56 12.30 -13.77 -2.23
C CYS A 56 11.15 -13.57 -3.22
N ILE A 57 10.97 -14.50 -4.17
CA ILE A 57 9.84 -14.47 -5.11
C ILE A 57 8.52 -14.48 -4.34
N ARG A 58 8.40 -15.33 -3.30
CA ARG A 58 7.20 -15.36 -2.44
C ARG A 58 6.98 -14.04 -1.73
N TYR A 59 8.02 -13.40 -1.18
CA TYR A 59 7.88 -12.08 -0.56
C TYR A 59 7.31 -11.05 -1.54
N VAL A 60 7.82 -11.00 -2.77
CA VAL A 60 7.35 -10.05 -3.79
C VAL A 60 5.90 -10.33 -4.18
N VAL A 61 5.55 -11.58 -4.48
CA VAL A 61 4.17 -11.97 -4.85
C VAL A 61 3.20 -11.70 -3.70
N THR A 62 3.53 -12.13 -2.48
CA THR A 62 2.65 -11.96 -1.31
C THR A 62 2.49 -10.49 -0.95
N GLY A 63 3.56 -9.70 -0.92
CA GLY A 63 3.48 -8.29 -0.52
C GLY A 63 2.76 -7.41 -1.56
N THR A 64 2.94 -7.68 -2.85
CA THR A 64 2.16 -7.00 -3.90
C THR A 64 0.68 -7.37 -3.85
N ALA A 65 0.36 -8.65 -3.66
CA ALA A 65 -1.02 -9.11 -3.49
C ALA A 65 -1.69 -8.51 -2.25
N ALA A 66 -0.97 -8.46 -1.13
CA ALA A 66 -1.46 -7.83 0.10
C ALA A 66 -1.74 -6.34 -0.12
N ALA A 67 -0.87 -5.60 -0.79
CA ALA A 67 -1.07 -4.18 -1.05
C ALA A 67 -2.23 -3.90 -2.04
N ILE A 68 -2.41 -4.73 -3.07
CA ILE A 68 -3.59 -4.65 -3.95
C ILE A 68 -4.86 -4.91 -3.12
N CYS A 69 -4.86 -5.96 -2.31
CA CYS A 69 -5.99 -6.31 -1.44
C CYS A 69 -6.34 -5.16 -0.48
N HIS A 70 -5.32 -4.54 0.12
CA HIS A 70 -5.48 -3.34 0.93
C HIS A 70 -6.29 -2.26 0.19
N SER A 71 -5.80 -1.86 -0.98
CA SER A 71 -6.38 -0.78 -1.78
C SER A 71 -7.82 -1.08 -2.18
N SER A 72 -8.07 -2.31 -2.65
CA SER A 72 -9.40 -2.73 -3.08
C SER A 72 -10.39 -2.73 -1.92
N VAL A 73 -10.03 -3.26 -0.76
CA VAL A 73 -10.93 -3.33 0.40
C VAL A 73 -11.18 -1.94 0.98
N SER A 74 -10.16 -1.08 1.07
CA SER A 74 -10.34 0.32 1.48
C SER A 74 -11.25 1.09 0.51
N PHE A 75 -11.13 0.86 -0.80
CA PHE A 75 -12.02 1.47 -1.80
C PHE A 75 -13.47 0.99 -1.69
N ILE A 76 -13.68 -0.34 -1.64
CA ILE A 76 -15.01 -0.93 -1.56
C ILE A 76 -15.71 -0.48 -0.26
N SER A 77 -15.00 -0.47 0.86
CA SER A 77 -15.56 0.00 2.13
C SER A 77 -15.89 1.51 2.11
N ALA A 78 -15.04 2.33 1.51
CA ALA A 78 -15.33 3.76 1.32
C ALA A 78 -16.58 3.99 0.47
N LYS A 79 -16.72 3.25 -0.65
CA LYS A 79 -17.92 3.28 -1.50
C LYS A 79 -19.17 2.83 -0.75
N ALA A 80 -19.09 1.74 -0.01
CA ALA A 80 -20.23 1.17 0.71
C ALA A 80 -20.70 2.07 1.87
N THR A 81 -19.79 2.80 2.51
CA THR A 81 -20.11 3.65 3.67
C THR A 81 -20.37 5.11 3.30
N GLY A 82 -20.05 5.52 2.07
CA GLY A 82 -20.08 6.92 1.65
C GLY A 82 -19.05 7.81 2.37
N ARG A 83 -18.06 7.20 3.04
CA ARG A 83 -17.01 7.90 3.78
C ARG A 83 -15.70 7.80 3.02
N SER A 84 -15.42 8.81 2.20
CA SER A 84 -14.24 8.85 1.31
C SER A 84 -12.90 8.89 2.05
N ASP A 85 -12.83 9.49 3.24
CA ASP A 85 -11.61 9.57 4.04
C ASP A 85 -11.92 9.11 5.46
N SER A 86 -11.67 7.82 5.71
CA SER A 86 -11.95 7.20 7.00
C SER A 86 -10.88 6.18 7.34
N TRP A 87 -10.24 6.35 8.49
CA TRP A 87 -9.30 5.40 9.06
C TRP A 87 -9.89 4.00 9.23
N VAL A 88 -11.22 3.88 9.35
CA VAL A 88 -11.92 2.59 9.41
C VAL A 88 -11.76 1.81 8.11
N ASN A 89 -11.84 2.48 6.95
CA ASN A 89 -11.68 1.82 5.64
C ASN A 89 -10.24 1.30 5.47
N HIS A 90 -9.26 2.03 5.99
CA HIS A 90 -7.86 1.60 6.02
C HIS A 90 -7.63 0.49 7.03
N ALA A 91 -8.29 0.50 8.18
CA ALA A 91 -8.27 -0.61 9.13
C ALA A 91 -8.75 -1.92 8.48
N LEU A 92 -9.86 -1.86 7.73
CA LEU A 92 -10.38 -3.01 6.97
C LEU A 92 -9.41 -3.48 5.89
N GLY A 93 -8.82 -2.55 5.12
CA GLY A 93 -7.78 -2.86 4.14
C GLY A 93 -6.54 -3.50 4.78
N GLY A 94 -6.13 -3.00 5.95
CA GLY A 94 -5.04 -3.54 6.75
C GLY A 94 -5.31 -4.96 7.20
N ALA A 95 -6.49 -5.23 7.78
CA ALA A 95 -6.89 -6.56 8.18
C ALA A 95 -6.87 -7.55 7.01
N ALA A 96 -7.42 -7.17 5.85
CA ALA A 96 -7.42 -8.00 4.65
C ALA A 96 -5.99 -8.30 4.15
N SER A 97 -5.10 -7.31 4.20
CA SER A 97 -3.69 -7.47 3.85
C SER A 97 -2.98 -8.44 4.79
N GLY A 98 -3.22 -8.33 6.10
CA GLY A 98 -2.67 -9.24 7.11
C GLY A 98 -3.10 -10.68 6.87
N LEU A 99 -4.35 -10.88 6.46
CA LEU A 99 -4.87 -12.19 6.08
C LEU A 99 -4.14 -12.75 4.85
N ILE A 100 -3.92 -11.95 3.79
CA ILE A 100 -3.15 -12.39 2.61
C ILE A 100 -1.73 -12.82 3.01
N CYS A 101 -1.05 -12.01 3.84
CA CYS A 101 0.31 -12.30 4.30
C CYS A 101 0.42 -13.61 5.10
N THR A 102 -0.66 -14.05 5.74
CA THR A 102 -0.64 -15.16 6.69
C THR A 102 -1.69 -16.24 6.39
N TRP A 103 -2.24 -16.27 5.18
CA TRP A 103 -3.39 -17.11 4.81
C TRP A 103 -3.15 -18.61 5.04
N ASN A 104 -1.89 -19.03 4.97
CA ASN A 104 -1.46 -20.43 5.15
C ASN A 104 -0.93 -20.73 6.58
N ARG A 105 -1.06 -19.79 7.53
CA ARG A 105 -0.59 -19.95 8.92
C ARG A 105 -1.71 -20.40 9.85
N SER A 106 -1.42 -20.64 11.12
CA SER A 106 -2.44 -20.96 12.13
C SER A 106 -3.42 -19.80 12.34
N MET A 107 -4.61 -20.08 12.87
CA MET A 107 -5.63 -19.04 13.10
C MET A 107 -5.12 -17.95 14.06
N THR A 108 -4.35 -18.31 15.07
CA THR A 108 -3.73 -17.34 16.00
C THR A 108 -2.83 -16.36 15.27
N ILE A 109 -1.94 -16.83 14.39
CA ILE A 109 -1.03 -15.97 13.62
C ILE A 109 -1.82 -15.09 12.65
N ARG A 110 -2.86 -15.63 12.01
CA ARG A 110 -3.74 -14.84 11.14
C ARG A 110 -4.39 -13.71 11.91
N ALA A 111 -5.04 -14.03 13.02
CA ALA A 111 -5.77 -13.04 13.83
C ALA A 111 -4.85 -11.92 14.34
N THR A 112 -3.70 -12.27 14.92
CA THR A 112 -2.75 -11.26 15.42
C THR A 112 -2.18 -10.39 14.32
N THR A 113 -1.88 -10.97 13.15
CA THR A 113 -1.38 -10.22 12.00
C THR A 113 -2.46 -9.29 11.41
N CYS A 114 -3.69 -9.77 11.26
CA CYS A 114 -4.82 -8.94 10.82
C CYS A 114 -5.03 -7.74 11.74
N ILE A 115 -5.02 -7.95 13.06
CA ILE A 115 -5.17 -6.88 14.05
C ILE A 115 -4.01 -5.89 13.96
N GLY A 116 -2.77 -6.39 13.92
CA GLY A 116 -1.59 -5.54 13.82
C GLY A 116 -1.60 -4.67 12.56
N PHE A 117 -1.93 -5.25 11.41
CA PHE A 117 -2.01 -4.52 10.15
C PHE A 117 -3.19 -3.53 10.14
N ALA A 118 -4.34 -3.90 10.71
CA ALA A 118 -5.47 -2.99 10.85
C ALA A 118 -5.10 -1.75 11.67
N ILE A 119 -4.43 -1.93 12.80
CA ILE A 119 -3.99 -0.83 13.67
C ILE A 119 -2.99 0.07 12.94
N ILE A 120 -1.94 -0.49 12.33
CA ILE A 120 -0.92 0.29 11.63
C ILE A 120 -1.54 1.08 10.47
N SER A 121 -2.44 0.47 9.72
CA SER A 121 -3.10 1.13 8.60
C SER A 121 -4.04 2.25 9.06
N ALA A 122 -4.84 1.99 10.10
CA ALA A 122 -5.70 2.99 10.72
C ALA A 122 -4.90 4.21 11.21
N LEU A 123 -3.78 3.99 11.91
CA LEU A 123 -2.90 5.07 12.37
C LEU A 123 -2.32 5.88 11.21
N GLY A 124 -1.93 5.21 10.13
CA GLY A 124 -1.46 5.86 8.91
C GLY A 124 -2.50 6.83 8.35
N LYS A 125 -3.74 6.40 8.16
CA LYS A 125 -4.82 7.23 7.63
C LYS A 125 -5.29 8.30 8.63
N TYR A 126 -5.39 7.96 9.91
CA TYR A 126 -5.73 8.92 10.97
C TYR A 126 -4.74 10.08 11.03
N SER A 127 -3.44 9.81 10.83
CA SER A 127 -2.43 10.87 10.80
C SER A 127 -2.62 11.86 9.64
N VAL A 128 -3.22 11.42 8.53
CA VAL A 128 -3.55 12.27 7.39
C VAL A 128 -4.84 13.06 7.67
N GLU A 129 -5.88 12.41 8.20
CA GLU A 129 -7.12 13.07 8.61
C GLU A 129 -6.86 14.17 9.64
N PHE A 130 -6.03 13.88 10.65
CA PHE A 130 -5.65 14.84 11.69
C PHE A 130 -4.98 16.09 11.09
N ARG A 131 -4.08 15.92 10.11
CA ARG A 131 -3.43 17.06 9.43
C ARG A 131 -4.40 17.88 8.58
N LEU A 132 -5.41 17.25 8.00
CA LEU A 132 -6.45 17.98 7.26
C LEU A 132 -7.33 18.82 8.19
N GLN A 133 -7.58 18.34 9.41
CA GLN A 133 -8.37 19.05 10.43
C GLN A 133 -7.56 20.13 11.17
N HIS A 134 -6.23 20.00 11.22
CA HIS A 134 -5.33 20.91 11.92
C HIS A 134 -4.20 21.42 11.00
N PRO A 135 -4.51 22.30 10.03
CA PRO A 135 -3.55 22.76 9.03
C PRO A 135 -2.37 23.56 9.62
N ASP A 136 -2.59 24.21 10.76
CA ASP A 136 -1.56 24.99 11.47
C ASP A 136 -0.58 24.11 12.25
N TRP A 137 -0.87 22.80 12.39
CA TRP A 137 0.02 21.87 13.08
C TRP A 137 1.21 21.51 12.19
N HIS A 138 2.32 22.24 12.35
CA HIS A 138 3.57 21.98 11.64
C HIS A 138 4.44 20.97 12.38
N VAL A 139 4.45 19.71 11.92
CA VAL A 139 5.57 18.80 12.21
C VAL A 139 6.68 19.14 11.20
N PRO A 140 7.94 19.37 11.62
CA PRO A 140 9.03 19.63 10.68
C PRO A 140 9.12 18.48 9.67
N VAL A 141 8.76 18.78 8.42
CA VAL A 141 8.72 17.82 7.34
C VAL A 141 10.12 17.72 6.76
N VAL A 142 10.83 16.61 7.03
CA VAL A 142 12.08 16.30 6.32
C VAL A 142 11.71 15.89 4.90
N GLY A 143 11.87 16.83 3.97
CA GLY A 143 11.52 16.70 2.56
C GLY A 143 10.10 17.20 2.27
N GLU A 144 10.00 18.38 1.65
CA GLU A 144 8.76 18.88 1.03
C GLU A 144 8.02 17.75 0.33
N TYR A 145 6.70 17.58 0.47
CA TYR A 145 5.85 17.16 -0.65
C TYR A 145 4.37 17.47 -0.34
N ASN A 146 3.89 18.56 -0.93
CA ASN A 146 2.58 18.53 -1.60
C ASN A 146 2.43 17.18 -2.33
N PRO A 147 1.26 16.52 -2.34
CA PRO A 147 1.06 15.29 -3.11
C PRO A 147 1.55 15.57 -4.53
N SER A 148 2.68 14.96 -4.87
CA SER A 148 3.39 15.39 -6.05
C SER A 148 2.53 15.01 -7.24
N PRO A 149 2.11 15.97 -8.10
CA PRO A 149 1.49 15.61 -9.37
C PRO A 149 2.42 14.68 -10.17
N TYR A 150 3.72 14.65 -9.82
CA TYR A 150 4.77 13.85 -10.44
C TYR A 150 4.83 12.37 -10.08
N VAL A 151 4.03 11.87 -9.16
CA VAL A 151 3.93 10.40 -9.00
C VAL A 151 3.06 9.79 -10.09
N SER A 152 2.19 10.58 -10.73
CA SER A 152 1.70 10.28 -12.09
C SER A 152 2.78 10.52 -13.17
N LEU A 153 3.80 11.35 -12.92
CA LEU A 153 4.83 11.67 -13.92
C LEU A 153 5.84 10.56 -14.18
N ASN A 154 6.09 9.61 -13.29
CA ASN A 154 6.90 8.44 -13.67
C ASN A 154 6.20 7.51 -14.68
N GLN A 155 4.92 7.75 -15.00
CA GLN A 155 4.27 7.18 -16.19
C GLN A 155 3.99 8.19 -17.31
N ARG A 156 4.06 9.52 -17.08
CA ARG A 156 3.91 10.52 -18.16
C ARG A 156 5.03 10.45 -19.20
N TRP A 157 6.18 9.91 -18.86
CA TRP A 157 7.26 9.63 -19.83
C TRP A 157 7.04 8.34 -20.63
N MET A 158 6.11 7.46 -20.22
CA MET A 158 5.82 6.21 -20.92
C MET A 158 4.59 6.30 -21.83
N TYR A 159 3.61 7.18 -21.58
CA TYR A 159 2.49 7.42 -22.50
C TYR A 159 1.73 8.74 -22.22
N LYS A 160 1.62 9.64 -23.21
CA LYS A 160 0.93 10.95 -23.06
C LYS A 160 -0.58 10.83 -22.80
N GLY A 161 -1.20 9.67 -23.05
CA GLY A 161 -2.63 9.41 -22.85
C GLY A 161 -2.98 8.59 -21.60
N ALA A 162 -2.00 8.16 -20.80
CA ALA A 162 -2.23 7.18 -19.72
C ALA A 162 -3.26 7.67 -18.67
N ARG A 163 -3.26 8.97 -18.34
CA ARG A 163 -4.23 9.53 -17.39
C ARG A 163 -5.65 9.57 -17.96
N GLN A 164 -5.82 9.94 -19.22
CA GLN A 164 -7.12 9.90 -19.89
C GLN A 164 -7.62 8.46 -20.03
N GLN A 165 -6.74 7.51 -20.32
CA GLN A 165 -7.09 6.09 -20.38
C GLN A 165 -7.45 5.52 -19.00
N GLU A 166 -6.72 5.87 -17.93
CA GLU A 166 -7.09 5.51 -16.55
C GLU A 166 -8.46 6.12 -16.20
N GLU A 167 -8.68 7.41 -16.46
CA GLU A 167 -9.98 8.09 -16.21
C GLU A 167 -11.12 7.55 -17.09
N GLU A 168 -10.86 7.11 -18.32
CA GLU A 168 -11.84 6.47 -19.20
C GLU A 168 -12.18 5.05 -18.75
N LEU A 169 -11.20 4.27 -18.32
CA LEU A 169 -11.42 2.94 -17.74
C LEU A 169 -12.21 3.05 -16.43
N GLU A 170 -11.96 4.09 -15.62
CA GLU A 170 -12.69 4.35 -14.36
C GLU A 170 -14.16 4.71 -14.57
N LYS A 171 -14.59 5.15 -15.76
CA LYS A 171 -16.02 5.38 -16.05
C LYS A 171 -16.83 4.09 -16.12
N HIS A 172 -16.17 2.94 -16.26
CA HIS A 172 -16.79 1.64 -16.50
C HIS A 172 -16.69 0.71 -15.27
N VAL A 173 -16.24 1.22 -14.12
CA VAL A 173 -16.06 0.51 -12.84
C VAL A 173 -16.86 1.21 -11.75
#